data_AF-A0A1J4VQ83-F1
#
_entry.id   AF-A0A1J4VQ83-F1
#
_cell.length_a   1.000
_cell.length_b   1.000
_cell.length_c   1.000
_cell.angle_alpha   90.00
_cell.angle_beta   90.00
_cell.angle_gamma   90.00
#
_symmetry.space_group_name_H-M   'P 1'
#
loop_
_entity.id
_entity.type
_entity.pdbx_description
1 polymer ?
#
loop_
_entity_poly.entity_id
_entity_poly.type
_entity_poly.pdbx_seq_one_letter_code
_entity_poly.pdbx_strand_id
1 'polypeptide(L)' 'MDQTLVDVGRVPGVKRWDKVTLIGKDQNAEIQASDLAALIGTVSYEISCVLHSRIPRIYKGF' A
#
# COMPACT_ATOMS: atom_id res chain seq x y z
N MET A 1 2.83 7.58 -15.04
CA MET A 1 2.94 6.13 -14.81
C MET A 1 2.02 5.79 -13.65
N ASP A 2 1.06 4.91 -13.89
CA ASP A 2 -0.21 4.91 -13.17
C ASP A 2 -0.68 3.51 -12.75
N GLN A 3 0.08 2.47 -13.12
CA GLN A 3 -0.29 1.08 -12.92
C GLN A 3 0.92 0.26 -12.46
N THR A 4 0.64 -0.78 -11.68
CA THR A 4 1.56 -1.84 -11.29
C THR A 4 0.86 -3.19 -11.43
N LEU A 5 1.64 -4.25 -11.52
CA LEU A 5 1.16 -5.63 -11.62
C LEU A 5 1.64 -6.41 -10.40
N VAL A 6 0.77 -7.25 -9.83
CA VAL A 6 1.08 -8.13 -8.71
C VAL A 6 0.65 -9.54 -9.09
N ASP A 7 1.53 -10.51 -8.86
CA ASP A 7 1.20 -11.93 -9.04
C ASP A 7 0.35 -12.41 -7.87
N VAL A 8 -0.85 -12.90 -8.18
CA VAL A 8 -1.79 -13.44 -7.20
C VAL A 8 -1.67 -14.96 -7.01
N GLY A 9 -0.86 -15.62 -7.83
CA GLY A 9 -0.48 -17.03 -7.71
C GLY A 9 -1.64 -17.96 -7.33
N ARG A 10 -1.62 -18.43 -6.08
CA ARG A 10 -2.57 -19.41 -5.53
C ARG A 10 -3.64 -18.80 -4.62
N VAL A 11 -3.76 -17.47 -4.53
CA VAL A 11 -4.78 -16.82 -3.71
C VAL A 11 -6.16 -17.11 -4.32
N PRO A 12 -7.03 -17.90 -3.65
CA PRO A 12 -8.30 -18.27 -4.24
C PRO A 12 -9.27 -17.09 -4.17
N GLY A 13 -10.15 -16.98 -5.17
CA GLY A 13 -11.28 -16.06 -5.11
C GLY A 13 -10.97 -14.59 -5.36
N VAL A 14 -9.78 -14.25 -5.86
CA VAL A 14 -9.45 -12.88 -6.31
C VAL A 14 -10.36 -12.46 -7.45
N LYS A 15 -10.93 -11.26 -7.35
CA LYS A 15 -11.85 -10.68 -8.31
C LYS A 15 -11.45 -9.27 -8.67
N ARG A 16 -11.98 -8.80 -9.81
CA ARG A 16 -11.89 -7.38 -10.17
C ARG A 16 -12.52 -6.55 -9.05
N TRP A 17 -11.87 -5.43 -8.75
CA TRP A 17 -12.29 -4.45 -7.75
C TRP A 17 -12.07 -4.86 -6.29
N ASP A 18 -11.40 -5.98 -6.04
CA ASP A 18 -10.97 -6.32 -4.68
C ASP A 18 -10.04 -5.23 -4.12
N LYS A 19 -10.28 -4.86 -2.87
CA LYS A 19 -9.46 -3.89 -2.14
C LYS A 19 -8.08 -4.50 -1.90
N VAL A 20 -7.04 -3.76 -2.27
CA VAL A 20 -5.65 -4.09 -1.96
C VAL A 20 -5.05 -3.05 -1.01
N THR A 21 -4.23 -3.51 -0.07
CA THR A 21 -3.51 -2.64 0.88
C THR A 21 -2.04 -2.60 0.50
N LEU A 22 -1.55 -1.43 0.07
CA LEU A 22 -0.12 -1.23 -0.25
C LEU A 22 0.70 -0.85 0.99
N ILE A 23 0.11 -0.06 1.89
CA ILE A 23 0.65 0.34 3.19
C ILE A 23 -0.51 0.35 4.18
N GLY A 24 -0.34 -0.32 5.32
CA GLY A 24 -1.35 -0.45 6.38
C GLY A 24 -1.64 -1.91 6.72
N LYS A 25 -2.74 -2.11 7.45
CA LYS A 25 -3.16 -3.40 7.97
C LYS A 25 -4.41 -3.91 7.27
N ASP A 26 -4.42 -5.18 6.91
CA ASP A 26 -5.61 -5.91 6.49
C ASP A 26 -5.67 -7.26 7.21
N GLN A 27 -6.67 -7.42 8.07
CA GLN A 27 -6.81 -8.58 8.97
C GLN A 27 -5.56 -8.80 9.82
N ASN A 28 -4.84 -9.91 9.61
CA ASN A 28 -3.64 -10.29 10.35
C ASN A 28 -2.33 -9.90 9.64
N ALA A 29 -2.41 -9.37 8.42
CA ALA A 29 -1.25 -8.92 7.67
C ALA A 29 -1.10 -7.40 7.78
N GLU A 30 0.14 -6.93 7.88
CA GLU A 30 0.46 -5.51 7.99
C GLU A 30 1.73 -5.22 7.21
N ILE A 31 1.72 -4.12 6.45
CA ILE A 31 2.88 -3.56 5.75
C ILE A 31 3.03 -2.12 6.23
N GLN A 32 4.07 -1.84 7.00
CA GLN A 32 4.36 -0.50 7.51
C GLN A 32 5.20 0.30 6.50
N ALA A 33 5.15 1.63 6.62
CA ALA A 33 6.02 2.50 5.84
C ALA A 33 7.52 2.23 6.11
N SER A 34 7.86 1.80 7.32
CA SER A 34 9.21 1.36 7.69
C SER A 34 9.66 0.11 6.93
N ASP A 35 8.76 -0.81 6.62
CA ASP A 35 9.10 -2.02 5.86
C ASP A 35 9.52 -1.66 4.43
N LEU A 36 8.76 -0.78 3.79
CA LEU A 36 9.11 -0.24 2.47
C LEU A 36 10.40 0.57 2.50
N ALA A 37 10.60 1.37 3.55
CA ALA A 37 11.81 2.16 3.71
C ALA A 37 13.06 1.26 3.84
N ALA A 38 12.97 0.19 4.63
CA ALA A 38 14.04 -0.78 4.78
C ALA A 38 14.36 -1.50 3.45
N LEU A 39 13.35 -1.82 2.64
CA LEU A 39 13.53 -2.47 1.33
C LEU A 39 14.32 -1.61 0.33
N ILE A 40 14.18 -0.28 0.40
CA ILE A 40 14.85 0.64 -0.54
C ILE A 40 16.00 1.45 0.09
N GLY A 41 16.34 1.17 1.35
CA GLY A 41 17.46 1.80 2.05
C GLY A 41 17.21 3.25 2.46
N THR A 42 15.99 3.60 2.89
CA THR A 42 15.62 4.94 3.36
C THR A 42 14.91 4.92 4.72
N VAL A 43 14.28 6.04 5.11
CA VAL A 43 13.49 6.25 6.32
C VAL A 43 11.98 6.30 6.02
N SER A 44 11.16 5.95 7.01
CA SER A 44 9.70 5.87 6.88
C SER A 44 9.03 7.19 6.46
N TYR A 45 9.61 8.34 6.83
CA TYR A 45 9.11 9.66 6.46
C TYR A 45 9.17 9.93 4.95
N GLU A 46 10.18 9.42 4.25
CA GLU A 46 10.25 9.60 2.79
C GLU A 46 9.11 8.85 2.10
N ILE A 47 8.75 7.66 2.58
CA ILE A 47 7.65 6.86 2.03
C ILE A 47 6.31 7.59 2.17
N SER A 48 6.05 8.23 3.32
CA SER A 48 4.80 8.97 3.52
C SER A 48 4.79 10.30 2.77
N CYS A 49 5.92 11.00 2.71
CA CYS A 49 6.05 12.30 2.02
C CYS A 49 6.00 12.17 0.49
N VAL A 50 6.48 11.07 -0.10
CA VAL A 50 6.50 10.89 -1.56
C VAL A 50 5.12 10.60 -2.16
N LEU A 51 4.10 10.32 -1.34
CA LEU A 51 2.74 10.10 -1.79
C LEU A 51 2.16 11.36 -2.44
N HIS A 52 2.13 11.36 -3.77
CA HIS A 52 1.76 12.51 -4.59
C HIS A 52 0.31 12.97 -4.35
N SER A 53 0.06 14.27 -4.54
CA SER A 53 -1.24 14.93 -4.35
C SER A 53 -2.39 14.38 -5.20
N ARG A 54 -2.09 13.58 -6.23
CA ARG A 54 -3.09 12.93 -7.10
C ARG A 54 -3.83 11.78 -6.42
N ILE A 55 -3.27 11.26 -5.33
CA ILE A 55 -3.87 10.20 -4.53
C ILE A 55 -4.92 10.87 -3.61
N PRO A 56 -6.22 10.58 -3.77
CA PRO A 56 -7.25 11.19 -2.94
C PRO A 56 -7.09 10.78 -1.47
N ARG A 57 -7.08 11.78 -0.57
CA ARG A 57 -6.97 11.56 0.88
C ARG A 57 -8.36 11.59 1.50
N ILE A 58 -8.80 10.43 2.00
CA ILE A 58 -10.09 10.29 2.70
C ILE A 58 -9.80 10.25 4.19
N TYR A 59 -10.21 11.28 4.91
CA TYR A 59 -10.12 11.33 6.36
C TYR A 59 -11.37 10.67 6.95
N LYS A 60 -11.19 9.66 7.80
CA LYS A 60 -12.27 9.01 8.54
C LYS A 60 -12.21 9.50 9.98
N GLY A 61 -13.23 10.25 10.39
CA GLY A 61 -13.39 10.76 11.75
C GLY A 61 -13.00 12.23 11.92
N PHE A 62 -14.00 13.04 12.26
CA PHE A 62 -14.06 13.68 13.57
C PHE A 62 -14.94 12.81 14.46
#